data_AF-F3GG74-F1
#
_entry.id   AF-F3GG74-F1
#
_cell.length_a   1.000
_cell.length_b   1.000
_cell.length_c   1.000
_cell.angle_alpha   90.00
_cell.angle_beta   90.00
_cell.angle_gamma   90.00
#
_symmetry.space_group_name_H-M   'P 1'
#
loop_
_entity.id
_entity.type
_entity.pdbx_description
1 polymer ?
#
loop_
_entity_poly.entity_id
_entity_poly.type
_entity_poly.pdbx_seq_one_letter_code
_entity_poly.pdbx_strand_id
1 'polypeptide(L)'
;MSFIVCMGVLGVLLMLLALTSSYLRWMPVTTSAVCLAFGFGIGPMGLDIVDLDFEKSYEWLERLTEVAVLFSLFGTGIKLRLPLRGKAWHSAYWLAGPVMLATIAGVTVAGHYIIGLDWGVSLLLGAMLSPTDPVLAGMVQVNNAQDQDRLRFGLSGEAGLNDGTAFPFVIFALLYLSSGGAMSDWVQGWLIKDLIWAVPAGLLIGYGMRRGVGHLMIFLRIKNA
;
A
#
# COMPACT_ATOMS: atom_id res chain seq x y z
N MET A 1 14.25 20.69 -6.32
CA MET A 1 15.14 20.07 -7.35
C MET A 1 14.69 20.44 -8.76
N SER A 2 15.61 20.58 -9.71
CA SER A 2 15.23 20.77 -11.13
C SER A 2 14.65 19.47 -11.71
N PHE A 3 13.62 19.58 -12.56
CA PHE A 3 12.98 18.46 -13.26
C PHE A 3 13.99 17.52 -13.94
N ILE A 4 15.06 18.07 -14.50
CA ILE A 4 16.12 17.33 -15.19
C ILE A 4 16.86 16.40 -14.23
N VAL A 5 17.15 16.87 -13.01
CA VAL A 5 17.84 16.06 -12.00
C VAL A 5 16.93 14.92 -11.54
N CYS A 6 15.63 15.19 -11.34
CA CYS A 6 14.66 14.15 -10.97
C CYS A 6 14.54 13.07 -12.05
N MET A 7 14.41 13.46 -13.32
CA MET A 7 14.36 12.52 -14.45
C MET A 7 15.67 11.76 -14.64
N GLY A 8 16.81 12.40 -14.42
CA GLY A 8 18.13 11.77 -14.45
C GLY A 8 18.28 10.70 -13.37
N VAL A 9 17.92 11.03 -12.12
CA VAL A 9 17.94 10.08 -10.99
C VAL A 9 16.98 8.90 -11.24
N LEU A 10 15.76 9.17 -11.71
CA LEU A 10 14.80 8.14 -12.07
C LEU A 10 15.34 7.23 -13.18
N GLY A 11 15.92 7.80 -14.23
CA GLY A 11 16.50 7.06 -15.34
C GLY A 11 17.66 6.15 -14.90
N VAL A 12 18.57 6.68 -14.07
CA VAL A 12 19.68 5.89 -13.49
C VAL A 12 19.14 4.77 -12.60
N LEU A 13 18.14 5.05 -11.75
CA LEU A 13 17.51 4.06 -10.90
C LEU A 13 16.87 2.94 -11.73
N LEU A 14 16.08 3.28 -12.76
CA LEU A 14 15.44 2.31 -13.63
C LEU A 14 16.48 1.48 -14.41
N MET A 15 17.56 2.11 -14.89
CA MET A 15 18.65 1.42 -15.57
C MET A 15 19.38 0.47 -14.62
N LEU A 16 19.66 0.90 -13.38
CA LEU A 16 20.28 0.08 -12.35
C LEU A 16 19.38 -1.11 -12.00
N LEU A 17 18.08 -0.90 -11.82
CA LEU A 17 17.12 -1.98 -11.60
C LEU A 17 17.07 -2.95 -12.78
N ALA A 18 17.07 -2.46 -14.02
CA ALA A 18 17.05 -3.31 -15.21
C ALA A 18 18.31 -4.17 -15.34
N LEU A 19 19.50 -3.58 -15.16
CA LEU A 19 20.78 -4.27 -15.20
C LEU A 19 20.93 -5.27 -14.05
N THR A 20 20.58 -4.82 -12.84
CA THR A 20 20.75 -5.64 -11.64
C THR A 20 19.69 -6.74 -11.59
N SER A 21 18.49 -6.58 -12.15
CA SER A 21 17.45 -7.62 -12.20
C SER A 21 17.91 -8.94 -12.81
N SER A 22 18.88 -8.93 -13.74
CA SER A 22 19.47 -10.16 -14.28
C SER A 22 20.36 -10.89 -13.26
N TYR A 23 21.08 -10.13 -12.43
CA TYR A 23 22.03 -10.64 -11.44
C TYR A 23 21.38 -10.91 -10.06
N LEU A 24 20.40 -10.08 -9.69
CA LEU A 24 19.64 -10.17 -8.43
C LEU A 24 18.87 -11.49 -8.33
N ARG A 25 18.54 -12.14 -9.44
CA ARG A 25 17.90 -13.47 -9.46
C ARG A 25 18.72 -14.53 -8.71
N TRP A 26 20.02 -14.31 -8.51
CA TRP A 26 20.92 -15.26 -7.86
C TRP A 26 21.32 -14.85 -6.44
N MET A 27 20.89 -13.67 -5.97
CA MET A 27 21.21 -13.15 -4.64
C MET A 27 19.94 -13.00 -3.80
N PRO A 28 20.01 -13.17 -2.46
CA PRO A 28 18.86 -13.00 -1.57
C PRO A 28 18.55 -11.51 -1.30
N VAL A 29 18.64 -10.65 -2.32
CA VAL A 29 18.44 -9.21 -2.21
C VAL A 29 17.17 -8.81 -2.94
N THR A 30 16.28 -8.09 -2.25
CA THR A 30 15.02 -7.63 -2.83
C THR A 30 15.23 -6.34 -3.63
N THR A 31 14.37 -6.10 -4.64
CA THR A 31 14.39 -4.85 -5.41
C THR A 31 14.21 -3.62 -4.52
N SER A 32 13.35 -3.71 -3.49
CA SER A 32 13.14 -2.65 -2.51
C SER A 32 14.42 -2.32 -1.72
N ALA A 33 15.21 -3.33 -1.35
CA ALA A 33 16.50 -3.11 -0.68
C ALA A 33 17.50 -2.38 -1.60
N VAL A 34 17.53 -2.72 -2.90
CA VAL A 34 18.36 -2.02 -3.89
C VAL A 34 17.91 -0.56 -4.04
N CYS A 35 16.60 -0.30 -4.17
CA CYS A 35 16.07 1.06 -4.24
C CYS A 35 16.41 1.87 -2.99
N LEU A 36 16.29 1.27 -1.80
CA LEU A 36 16.62 1.92 -0.53
C LEU A 36 18.11 2.26 -0.45
N ALA A 37 18.99 1.30 -0.78
CA ALA A 37 20.43 1.51 -0.79
C ALA A 37 20.85 2.58 -1.81
N PHE A 38 20.22 2.60 -2.98
CA PHE A 38 20.42 3.63 -3.99
C PHE A 38 19.99 5.01 -3.47
N GLY A 39 18.78 5.11 -2.91
CA GLY A 39 18.27 6.34 -2.31
C GLY A 39 19.16 6.88 -1.19
N PHE A 40 19.63 5.99 -0.31
CA PHE A 40 20.60 6.34 0.74
C PHE A 40 21.93 6.83 0.16
N GLY A 41 22.42 6.17 -0.90
CA GLY A 41 23.69 6.51 -1.55
C GLY A 41 23.66 7.84 -2.31
N ILE A 42 22.55 8.22 -2.94
CA ILE A 42 22.43 9.51 -3.63
C ILE A 42 22.03 10.67 -2.71
N GLY A 43 21.48 10.34 -1.54
CA GLY A 43 21.04 11.30 -0.54
C GLY A 43 22.19 11.96 0.22
N PRO A 44 21.87 12.82 1.21
CA PRO A 44 22.85 13.62 1.94
C PRO A 44 23.84 12.79 2.76
N MET A 45 23.49 11.55 3.13
CA MET A 45 24.40 10.63 3.83
C MET A 45 25.41 9.94 2.91
N GLY A 46 25.24 10.03 1.58
CA GLY A 46 26.12 9.41 0.59
C GLY A 46 26.83 10.44 -0.27
N LEU A 47 26.33 10.64 -1.48
CA LEU A 47 26.92 11.53 -2.50
C LEU A 47 26.38 12.97 -2.44
N ASP A 48 25.36 13.23 -1.60
CA ASP A 48 24.73 14.55 -1.42
C ASP A 48 24.28 15.19 -2.75
N ILE A 49 23.87 14.36 -3.71
CA ILE A 49 23.38 14.79 -5.03
C ILE A 49 21.91 15.24 -4.92
N VAL A 50 21.16 14.58 -4.03
CA VAL A 50 19.73 14.77 -3.84
C VAL A 50 19.48 15.19 -2.39
N ASP A 51 19.32 16.49 -2.18
CA ASP A 51 18.80 17.02 -0.92
C ASP A 51 17.27 17.19 -1.04
N LEU A 52 16.53 16.31 -0.37
CA LEU A 52 15.08 16.35 -0.29
C LEU A 52 14.68 17.14 0.95
N ASP A 53 14.55 18.45 0.79
CA ASP A 53 13.88 19.28 1.77
C ASP A 53 12.39 18.90 1.80
N PHE A 54 11.99 18.14 2.85
CA PHE A 54 10.64 17.62 3.03
C PHE A 54 9.59 18.74 3.09
N GLU A 55 9.92 19.90 3.66
CA GLU A 55 8.98 21.03 3.78
C GLU A 55 8.66 21.65 2.42
N LYS A 56 9.59 21.60 1.47
CA LYS A 56 9.39 22.12 0.11
C LYS A 56 8.86 21.07 -0.87
N SER A 57 9.07 19.79 -0.56
CA SER A 57 8.83 18.68 -1.49
C SER A 57 7.59 17.86 -1.15
N TYR A 58 6.96 18.09 0.01
CA TYR A 58 5.82 17.27 0.47
C TYR A 58 4.68 17.21 -0.54
N GLU A 59 4.31 18.34 -1.17
CA GLU A 59 3.13 18.38 -2.05
C GLU A 59 3.31 17.47 -3.28
N TRP A 60 4.47 17.53 -3.94
CA TRP A 60 4.74 16.65 -5.08
C TRP A 60 4.93 15.19 -4.62
N LEU A 61 5.58 14.96 -3.48
CA LEU A 61 5.85 13.63 -2.96
C LEU A 61 4.56 12.93 -2.53
N GLU A 62 3.65 13.65 -1.89
CA GLU A 62 2.30 13.20 -1.56
C GLU A 62 1.58 12.74 -2.81
N ARG A 63 1.49 13.59 -3.85
CA ARG A 63 0.85 13.22 -5.13
C ARG A 63 1.50 12.01 -5.79
N LEU A 64 2.82 11.93 -5.76
CA LEU A 64 3.54 10.77 -6.29
C LEU A 64 3.15 9.49 -5.52
N THR A 65 3.14 9.55 -4.19
CA THR A 65 2.80 8.39 -3.35
C THR A 65 1.33 8.00 -3.48
N GLU A 66 0.41 8.96 -3.58
CA GLU A 66 -1.01 8.71 -3.87
C GLU A 66 -1.16 7.93 -5.17
N VAL A 67 -0.53 8.41 -6.24
CA VAL A 67 -0.57 7.76 -7.56
C VAL A 67 0.06 6.36 -7.49
N ALA A 68 1.21 6.22 -6.82
CA ALA A 68 1.90 4.94 -6.68
C ALA A 68 1.05 3.90 -5.94
N VAL A 69 0.43 4.29 -4.82
CA VAL A 69 -0.47 3.41 -4.05
C VAL A 69 -1.70 3.04 -4.87
N LEU A 70 -2.31 3.99 -5.59
CA LEU A 70 -3.45 3.70 -6.48
C LEU A 70 -3.10 2.67 -7.56
N PHE A 71 -1.95 2.83 -8.24
CA PHE A 71 -1.49 1.86 -9.24
C PHE A 71 -1.18 0.50 -8.62
N SER A 72 -0.53 0.47 -7.45
CA SER A 72 -0.20 -0.76 -6.72
C SER A 72 -1.45 -1.55 -6.34
N LEU A 73 -2.43 -0.88 -5.72
CA LEU A 73 -3.69 -1.50 -5.30
C LEU A 73 -4.56 -1.91 -6.48
N PHE A 74 -4.63 -1.09 -7.53
CA PHE A 74 -5.36 -1.43 -8.74
C PHE A 74 -4.73 -2.64 -9.45
N GLY A 75 -3.40 -2.67 -9.57
CA GLY A 75 -2.66 -3.78 -10.16
C GLY A 75 -2.85 -5.09 -9.38
N THR A 76 -2.78 -5.03 -8.06
CA THR A 76 -3.06 -6.18 -7.17
C THR A 76 -4.51 -6.63 -7.30
N GLY A 77 -5.46 -5.69 -7.37
CA GLY A 77 -6.87 -5.96 -7.57
C GLY A 77 -7.21 -6.66 -8.89
N ILE A 78 -6.52 -6.35 -10.00
CA ILE A 78 -6.68 -7.05 -11.28
C ILE A 78 -6.15 -8.48 -11.22
N LYS A 79 -5.02 -8.69 -10.53
CA LYS A 79 -4.43 -10.03 -10.36
C LYS A 79 -5.28 -10.93 -9.46
N LEU A 80 -6.13 -10.34 -8.62
CA LEU A 80 -7.01 -11.06 -7.71
C LEU A 80 -8.14 -11.78 -8.47
N ARG A 81 -7.93 -13.07 -8.76
CA ARG A 81 -8.90 -13.93 -9.48
C ARG A 81 -9.81 -14.73 -8.54
N LEU A 82 -9.91 -14.37 -7.26
CA LEU A 82 -10.74 -15.14 -6.33
C LEU A 82 -12.23 -14.94 -6.61
N PRO A 83 -13.02 -16.02 -6.78
CA PRO A 83 -14.47 -15.90 -6.74
C PRO A 83 -14.90 -15.40 -5.35
N LEU A 84 -15.81 -14.43 -5.30
CA LEU A 84 -16.26 -13.77 -4.06
C LEU A 84 -16.83 -14.74 -3.01
N ARG A 85 -17.26 -15.95 -3.42
CA ARG A 85 -17.80 -17.01 -2.54
C ARG A 85 -16.77 -18.10 -2.18
N GLY A 86 -15.50 -17.92 -2.55
CA GLY A 86 -14.45 -18.91 -2.29
C GLY A 86 -14.06 -18.98 -0.81
N LYS A 87 -13.87 -20.19 -0.28
CA LYS A 87 -13.38 -20.41 1.11
C LYS A 87 -12.01 -19.76 1.39
N ALA A 88 -11.22 -19.49 0.35
CA ALA A 88 -9.92 -18.83 0.47
C ALA A 88 -10.00 -17.36 0.95
N TRP A 89 -11.17 -16.71 0.81
CA TRP A 89 -11.39 -15.38 1.41
C TRP A 89 -11.36 -15.42 2.93
N HIS A 90 -11.63 -16.56 3.56
CA HIS A 90 -11.61 -16.68 5.01
C HIS A 90 -10.23 -16.32 5.58
N SER A 91 -9.16 -16.86 4.98
CA SER A 91 -7.79 -16.53 5.38
C SER A 91 -7.49 -15.05 5.17
N ALA A 92 -7.85 -14.48 4.01
CA ALA A 92 -7.65 -13.07 3.73
C ALA A 92 -8.34 -12.15 4.74
N TYR A 93 -9.59 -12.44 5.12
CA TYR A 93 -10.32 -11.66 6.12
C TYR A 93 -9.76 -11.78 7.53
N TRP A 94 -9.28 -12.96 7.91
CA TRP A 94 -8.64 -13.14 9.22
C TRP A 94 -7.31 -12.39 9.32
N LEU A 95 -6.47 -12.48 8.27
CA LEU A 95 -5.17 -11.84 8.25
C LEU A 95 -5.29 -10.31 8.13
N ALA A 96 -6.02 -9.81 7.13
CA ALA A 96 -6.20 -8.37 6.91
C ALA A 96 -7.17 -7.70 7.90
N GLY A 97 -7.94 -8.48 8.67
CA GLY A 97 -8.86 -7.97 9.67
C GLY A 97 -8.30 -8.14 11.09
N PRO A 98 -8.79 -9.13 11.88
CA PRO A 98 -8.42 -9.28 13.28
C PRO A 98 -6.92 -9.35 13.56
N VAL A 99 -6.15 -10.09 12.75
CA VAL A 99 -4.71 -10.26 12.97
C VAL A 99 -3.99 -8.94 12.75
N MET A 100 -4.27 -8.23 11.65
CA MET A 100 -3.70 -6.92 11.39
C MET A 100 -4.07 -5.91 12.48
N LEU A 101 -5.33 -5.88 12.95
CA LEU A 101 -5.73 -5.01 14.06
C LEU A 101 -4.96 -5.32 15.36
N ALA A 102 -4.75 -6.61 15.65
CA ALA A 102 -3.95 -7.03 16.79
C ALA A 102 -2.49 -6.59 16.64
N THR A 103 -1.93 -6.66 15.43
CA THR A 103 -0.58 -6.17 15.12
C THR A 103 -0.46 -4.66 15.26
N ILE A 104 -1.41 -3.89 14.72
CA ILE A 104 -1.47 -2.41 14.91
C ILE A 104 -1.50 -2.09 16.40
N ALA A 105 -2.39 -2.71 17.16
CA ALA A 105 -2.50 -2.49 18.59
C ALA A 105 -1.21 -2.89 19.34
N GLY A 106 -0.63 -4.04 19.01
CA GLY A 106 0.61 -4.52 19.61
C GLY A 106 1.80 -3.59 19.36
N VAL A 107 1.97 -3.13 18.12
CA VAL A 107 3.02 -2.17 17.75
C VAL A 107 2.76 -0.81 18.40
N THR A 108 1.51 -0.37 18.49
CA THR A 108 1.14 0.88 19.17
C THR A 108 1.50 0.84 20.66
N VAL A 109 1.12 -0.24 21.35
CA VAL A 109 1.44 -0.44 22.77
C VAL A 109 2.95 -0.54 22.97
N ALA A 110 3.64 -1.29 22.12
CA ALA A 110 5.10 -1.40 22.16
C ALA A 110 5.78 -0.04 21.91
N GLY A 111 5.34 0.73 20.92
CA GLY A 111 5.86 2.08 20.63
C GLY A 111 5.69 3.02 21.81
N HIS A 112 4.53 2.98 22.47
CA HIS A 112 4.27 3.84 23.62
C HIS A 112 5.11 3.44 24.85
N TYR A 113 5.09 2.15 25.22
CA TYR A 113 5.70 1.71 26.49
C TYR A 113 7.18 1.33 26.39
N ILE A 114 7.66 0.83 25.24
CA ILE A 114 9.05 0.42 25.06
C ILE A 114 9.90 1.57 24.52
N ILE A 115 9.39 2.31 23.53
CA ILE A 115 10.12 3.41 22.88
C ILE A 115 9.84 4.75 23.58
N GLY A 116 8.69 4.89 24.27
CA GLY A 116 8.31 6.12 24.96
C GLY A 116 7.65 7.16 24.05
N LEU A 117 7.08 6.74 22.92
CA LEU A 117 6.42 7.62 21.95
C LEU A 117 5.01 8.01 22.42
N ASP A 118 4.50 9.15 21.97
CA ASP A 118 3.10 9.52 22.20
C ASP A 118 2.14 8.50 21.57
N TRP A 119 0.92 8.40 22.09
CA TRP A 119 -0.12 7.50 21.56
C TRP A 119 -0.41 7.74 20.08
N GLY A 120 -0.46 9.01 19.64
CA GLY A 120 -0.73 9.34 18.24
C GLY A 120 0.38 8.84 17.31
N VAL A 121 1.64 9.08 17.69
CA VAL A 121 2.81 8.65 16.92
C VAL A 121 2.94 7.14 16.92
N SER A 122 2.70 6.50 18.06
CA SER A 122 2.75 5.05 18.20
C SER A 122 1.68 4.35 17.34
N LEU A 123 0.47 4.92 17.30
CA LEU A 123 -0.61 4.41 16.46
C LEU A 123 -0.30 4.59 14.98
N LEU A 124 0.27 5.74 14.61
CA LEU A 124 0.71 6.00 13.23
C LEU A 124 1.77 4.97 12.80
N LEU A 125 2.77 4.71 13.64
CA LEU A 125 3.78 3.69 13.39
C LEU A 125 3.18 2.29 13.28
N GLY A 126 2.26 1.92 14.19
CA GLY A 126 1.55 0.63 14.11
C GLY A 126 0.78 0.46 12.81
N ALA A 127 0.06 1.51 12.39
CA ALA A 127 -0.71 1.52 11.16
C ALA A 127 0.17 1.49 9.89
N MET A 128 1.38 2.07 9.94
CA MET A 128 2.35 2.05 8.83
C MET A 128 3.12 0.73 8.73
N LEU A 129 3.41 0.06 9.85
CA LEU A 129 4.24 -1.15 9.89
C LEU A 129 3.43 -2.45 9.79
N SER A 130 2.15 -2.43 10.17
CA SER A 130 1.31 -3.61 10.14
C SER A 130 0.87 -4.11 8.74
N PRO A 131 0.65 -3.27 7.71
CA PRO A 131 0.28 -3.76 6.39
C PRO A 131 1.45 -4.52 5.77
N THR A 132 1.20 -5.77 5.37
CA THR A 132 2.22 -6.65 4.78
C THR A 132 2.29 -6.48 3.25
N ASP A 133 3.44 -6.04 2.73
CA ASP A 133 3.59 -5.65 1.33
C ASP A 133 3.32 -6.80 0.33
N PRO A 134 2.32 -6.67 -0.58
CA PRO A 134 2.10 -7.61 -1.68
C PRO A 134 3.31 -7.77 -2.60
N VAL A 135 4.10 -6.72 -2.79
CA VAL A 135 5.11 -6.63 -3.86
C VAL A 135 6.32 -7.52 -3.57
N LEU A 136 6.78 -7.59 -2.33
CA LEU A 136 7.83 -8.52 -1.91
C LEU A 136 7.36 -9.98 -1.95
N ALA A 137 6.08 -10.22 -1.63
CA ALA A 137 5.43 -11.52 -1.82
C ALA A 137 5.20 -11.86 -3.31
N GLY A 138 5.48 -10.94 -4.24
CA GLY A 138 5.47 -11.13 -5.69
C GLY A 138 6.35 -12.29 -6.19
N MET A 139 7.40 -12.66 -5.44
CA MET A 139 8.19 -13.87 -5.71
C MET A 139 7.42 -15.17 -5.45
N VAL A 140 6.28 -15.10 -4.75
CA VAL A 140 5.40 -16.23 -4.41
C VAL A 140 3.96 -16.03 -4.95
N GLN A 141 3.68 -14.90 -5.60
CA GLN A 141 2.38 -14.61 -6.22
C GLN A 141 2.10 -15.56 -7.39
N VAL A 142 0.80 -15.74 -7.67
CA VAL A 142 0.29 -16.57 -8.77
C VAL A 142 0.84 -16.06 -10.11
N ASN A 143 1.88 -16.72 -10.61
CA ASN A 143 2.51 -16.40 -11.90
C ASN A 143 1.84 -17.11 -13.08
N ASN A 144 0.91 -18.04 -12.83
CA ASN A 144 0.24 -18.82 -13.87
C ASN A 144 -1.28 -18.92 -13.68
N ALA A 145 -2.03 -18.82 -14.78
CA ALA A 145 -3.50 -18.92 -14.79
C ALA A 145 -4.05 -20.31 -14.39
N GLN A 146 -3.19 -21.29 -14.13
CA GLN A 146 -3.52 -22.67 -13.74
C GLN A 146 -3.25 -22.98 -12.25
N ASP A 147 -2.71 -22.04 -11.47
CA ASP A 147 -2.43 -22.28 -10.05
C ASP A 147 -3.73 -22.35 -9.24
N GLN A 148 -3.96 -23.50 -8.61
CA GLN A 148 -5.11 -23.75 -7.71
C GLN A 148 -4.74 -23.67 -6.22
N ASP A 149 -3.54 -23.15 -5.89
CA ASP A 149 -3.04 -23.16 -4.52
C ASP A 149 -3.79 -22.16 -3.63
N ARG A 150 -4.51 -22.72 -2.65
CA ARG A 150 -5.31 -21.96 -1.67
C ARG A 150 -4.47 -20.98 -0.86
N LEU A 151 -3.20 -21.30 -0.60
CA LEU A 151 -2.29 -20.41 0.13
C LEU A 151 -1.99 -19.15 -0.69
N ARG A 152 -1.66 -19.30 -1.98
CA ARG A 152 -1.39 -18.17 -2.88
C ARG A 152 -2.60 -17.26 -3.06
N PHE A 153 -3.80 -17.85 -3.11
CA PHE A 153 -5.05 -17.07 -3.17
C PHE A 153 -5.34 -16.34 -1.86
N GLY A 154 -5.13 -16.98 -0.71
CA GLY A 154 -5.27 -16.33 0.60
C GLY A 154 -4.30 -15.15 0.74
N LEU A 155 -3.03 -15.37 0.41
CA LEU A 155 -1.97 -14.34 0.46
C LEU A 155 -2.22 -13.19 -0.51
N SER A 156 -2.69 -13.48 -1.73
CA SER A 156 -3.06 -12.42 -2.70
C SER A 156 -4.28 -11.62 -2.24
N GLY A 157 -5.22 -12.25 -1.55
CA GLY A 157 -6.40 -11.58 -0.98
C GLY A 157 -6.04 -10.71 0.22
N GLU A 158 -5.20 -11.22 1.13
CA GLU A 158 -4.63 -10.45 2.24
C GLU A 158 -3.91 -9.21 1.73
N ALA A 159 -3.00 -9.40 0.79
CA ALA A 159 -2.17 -8.32 0.28
C ALA A 159 -2.91 -7.33 -0.63
N GLY A 160 -4.14 -7.66 -1.05
CA GLY A 160 -5.06 -6.71 -1.69
C GLY A 160 -5.96 -5.97 -0.70
N LEU A 161 -6.09 -6.46 0.54
CA LEU A 161 -6.95 -5.88 1.58
C LEU A 161 -6.15 -5.04 2.59
N ASN A 162 -4.92 -5.44 2.91
CA ASN A 162 -4.08 -4.89 3.99
C ASN A 162 -4.03 -3.34 4.02
N ASP A 163 -3.70 -2.70 2.89
CA ASP A 163 -3.50 -1.26 2.79
C ASP A 163 -4.83 -0.53 2.95
N GLY A 164 -5.90 -1.08 2.36
CA GLY A 164 -7.25 -0.56 2.49
C GLY A 164 -7.78 -0.66 3.93
N THR A 165 -7.39 -1.71 4.66
CA THR A 165 -7.76 -1.89 6.08
C THR A 165 -6.92 -1.03 7.01
N ALA A 166 -5.66 -0.75 6.68
CA ALA A 166 -4.76 0.06 7.50
C ALA A 166 -4.98 1.57 7.31
N PHE A 167 -5.39 2.00 6.12
CA PHE A 167 -5.56 3.41 5.77
C PHE A 167 -6.45 4.20 6.75
N PRO A 168 -7.61 3.70 7.23
CA PRO A 168 -8.39 4.42 8.23
C PRO A 168 -7.61 4.70 9.53
N PHE A 169 -6.74 3.78 9.96
CA PHE A 169 -5.93 3.96 11.17
C PHE A 169 -4.82 4.98 10.98
N VAL A 170 -4.22 5.05 9.79
CA VAL A 170 -3.26 6.11 9.43
C VAL A 170 -3.93 7.47 9.50
N ILE A 171 -5.11 7.62 8.87
CA ILE A 171 -5.87 8.88 8.89
C ILE A 171 -6.30 9.25 10.31
N PHE A 172 -6.80 8.27 11.08
CA PHE A 172 -7.18 8.49 12.47
C PHE A 172 -6.01 8.98 13.31
N ALA A 173 -4.83 8.36 13.19
CA ALA A 173 -3.64 8.77 13.92
C ALA A 173 -3.20 10.19 13.56
N LEU A 174 -3.26 10.56 12.27
CA LEU A 174 -2.94 11.92 11.81
C LEU A 174 -3.94 12.95 12.34
N LEU A 175 -5.24 12.65 12.34
CA LEU A 175 -6.27 13.53 12.91
C LEU A 175 -6.10 13.67 14.42
N TYR A 176 -5.81 12.58 15.12
CA TYR A 176 -5.54 12.58 16.55
C TYR A 176 -4.34 13.48 16.88
N LEU A 177 -3.23 13.34 16.16
CA LEU A 177 -2.05 14.20 16.29
C LEU A 177 -2.37 15.67 15.98
N SER A 178 -3.13 15.94 14.91
CA SER A 178 -3.54 17.30 14.53
C SER A 178 -4.47 17.95 15.55
N SER A 179 -5.21 17.15 16.33
CA SER A 179 -6.12 17.64 17.38
C SER A 179 -5.43 17.89 18.73
N GLY A 180 -4.11 17.69 18.82
CA GLY A 180 -3.36 17.76 20.08
C GLY A 180 -3.70 16.63 21.06
N GLY A 181 -4.18 15.49 20.55
CA GLY A 181 -4.56 14.32 21.35
C GLY A 181 -5.93 14.41 22.04
N ALA A 182 -6.74 15.43 21.73
CA ALA A 182 -8.08 15.58 22.29
C ALA A 182 -9.11 14.79 21.46
N MET A 183 -9.67 13.74 22.05
CA MET A 183 -10.78 12.98 21.47
C MET A 183 -12.08 13.80 21.62
N SER A 184 -12.49 14.55 20.59
CA SER A 184 -13.70 15.39 20.61
C SER A 184 -14.68 15.02 19.47
N ASP A 185 -15.57 15.94 19.10
CA ASP A 185 -16.61 15.75 18.07
C ASP A 185 -16.06 15.31 16.70
N TRP A 186 -14.78 15.61 16.41
CA TRP A 186 -14.14 15.18 15.17
C TRP A 186 -14.09 13.66 15.00
N VAL A 187 -14.02 12.89 16.10
CA VAL A 187 -13.96 11.43 16.06
C VAL A 187 -15.28 10.85 15.59
N GLN A 188 -16.40 11.39 16.07
CA GLN A 188 -17.72 10.98 15.61
C GLN A 188 -17.90 11.32 14.12
N GLY A 189 -17.46 12.51 13.72
CA GLY A 189 -17.48 12.93 12.31
C GLY A 189 -16.69 11.99 11.42
N TRP A 190 -15.44 11.68 11.79
CA TRP A 190 -14.56 10.75 11.10
C TRP A 190 -15.17 9.34 11.02
N LEU A 191 -15.66 8.81 12.15
CA LEU A 191 -16.21 7.47 12.21
C LEU A 191 -17.44 7.32 11.29
N ILE A 192 -18.35 8.30 11.31
CA ILE A 192 -19.58 8.23 10.53
C ILE A 192 -19.31 8.54 9.05
N LYS A 193 -18.61 9.63 8.76
CA LYS A 193 -18.42 10.14 7.40
C LYS A 193 -17.33 9.36 6.65
N ASP A 194 -16.16 9.20 7.26
CA ASP A 194 -14.98 8.71 6.57
C ASP A 194 -14.88 7.18 6.64
N LEU A 195 -15.34 6.56 7.73
CA LEU A 195 -15.36 5.10 7.85
C LEU A 195 -16.69 4.48 7.41
N ILE A 196 -17.80 4.81 8.09
CA ILE A 196 -19.09 4.14 7.87
C ILE A 196 -19.73 4.51 6.53
N TRP A 197 -19.58 5.75 6.07
CA TRP A 197 -20.15 6.21 4.81
C TRP A 197 -19.19 6.08 3.63
N ALA A 198 -17.98 6.66 3.71
CA ALA A 198 -17.09 6.73 2.56
C ALA A 198 -16.54 5.36 2.14
N VAL A 199 -16.26 4.43 3.08
CA VAL A 199 -15.76 3.09 2.71
C VAL A 199 -16.81 2.29 1.93
N PRO A 200 -18.07 2.11 2.38
CA PRO A 200 -19.09 1.44 1.58
C PRO A 200 -19.39 2.18 0.27
N ALA A 201 -19.45 3.50 0.27
CA ALA A 201 -19.68 4.28 -0.95
C ALA A 201 -18.55 4.05 -1.98
N GLY A 202 -17.29 4.09 -1.55
CA GLY A 202 -16.13 3.80 -2.39
C GLY A 202 -16.14 2.38 -2.94
N LEU A 203 -16.48 1.39 -2.10
CA LEU A 203 -16.63 0.00 -2.53
C LEU A 203 -17.75 -0.18 -3.57
N LEU A 204 -18.91 0.49 -3.38
CA LEU A 204 -20.03 0.45 -4.32
C LEU A 204 -19.69 1.11 -5.66
N ILE A 205 -19.03 2.28 -5.64
CA ILE A 205 -18.57 2.97 -6.84
C ILE A 205 -17.56 2.10 -7.59
N GLY A 206 -16.55 1.57 -6.89
CA GLY A 206 -15.53 0.71 -7.47
C GLY A 206 -16.13 -0.58 -8.08
N TYR A 207 -17.08 -1.21 -7.38
CA TYR A 207 -17.80 -2.37 -7.90
C TYR A 207 -18.64 -2.03 -9.14
N GLY A 208 -19.37 -0.90 -9.09
CA GLY A 208 -20.17 -0.40 -10.21
C GLY A 208 -19.33 -0.10 -11.45
N MET A 209 -18.21 0.59 -11.30
CA MET A 209 -17.27 0.89 -12.39
C MET A 209 -16.69 -0.40 -12.98
N ARG A 210 -16.22 -1.33 -12.15
CA ARG A 210 -15.71 -2.64 -12.59
C ARG A 210 -16.75 -3.38 -13.44
N ARG A 211 -17.99 -3.45 -12.94
CA ARG A 211 -19.09 -4.13 -13.62
C ARG A 211 -19.45 -3.42 -14.93
N GLY A 212 -19.54 -2.09 -14.92
CA GLY A 212 -19.85 -1.29 -16.11
C GLY A 212 -18.83 -1.49 -17.23
N VAL A 213 -17.54 -1.40 -16.92
CA VAL A 213 -16.46 -1.64 -17.88
C VAL A 213 -16.49 -3.08 -18.42
N GLY A 214 -16.72 -4.06 -17.55
CA GLY A 214 -16.84 -5.47 -17.95
C GLY A 214 -18.00 -5.70 -18.93
N HIS A 215 -19.19 -5.16 -18.64
CA HIS A 215 -20.35 -5.27 -19.53
C HIS A 215 -20.13 -4.55 -20.86
N LEU A 216 -19.55 -3.34 -20.83
CA LEU A 216 -19.27 -2.57 -22.04
C LEU A 216 -18.28 -3.31 -22.96
N MET A 217 -17.23 -3.89 -22.39
CA MET A 217 -16.24 -4.67 -23.14
C MET A 217 -16.88 -5.88 -23.84
N ILE A 218 -17.73 -6.62 -23.12
CA ILE A 218 -18.46 -7.77 -23.69
C ILE A 218 -19.42 -7.32 -24.80
N PHE A 219 -20.17 -6.23 -24.56
CA PHE A 219 -21.10 -5.67 -25.54
C PHE A 219 -20.40 -5.26 -26.84
N LEU A 220 -19.30 -4.50 -26.74
CA LEU A 220 -18.52 -4.08 -27.91
C LEU A 220 -17.90 -5.27 -28.66
N ARG A 221 -17.47 -6.30 -27.93
CA ARG A 221 -16.93 -7.53 -28.53
C ARG A 221 -17.98 -8.30 -29.32
N ILE A 222 -19.21 -8.39 -28.81
CA ILE A 222 -20.31 -9.07 -29.52
C ILE A 222 -20.79 -8.25 -30.72
N LYS A 223 -20.86 -6.92 -30.59
CA LYS A 223 -21.33 -6.03 -31.67
C LYS A 223 -20.39 -5.97 -32.87
N ASN A 224 -19.08 -6.12 -32.65
CA ASN A 224 -18.04 -5.99 -33.67
C ASN A 224 -17.45 -7.36 -34.11
N ALA A 225 -18.02 -8.48 -33.65
CA ALA A 225 -17.69 -9.83 -34.10
C ALA A 225 -18.66 -10.28 -35.20
#